data_AF-A0A965D6A3-F1
#
_entry.id   AF-A0A965D6A3-F1
#
_cell.length_a   1.000
_cell.length_b   1.000
_cell.length_c   1.000
_cell.angle_alpha   90.00
_cell.angle_beta   90.00
_cell.angle_gamma   90.00
#
_symmetry.space_group_name_H-M   'P 1'
#
loop_
_entity.id
_entity.type
_entity.pdbx_description
1 polymer ?
#
loop_
_entity_poly.entity_id
_entity_poly.type
_entity_poly.pdbx_seq_one_letter_code
_entity_poly.pdbx_strand_id
1 'polypeptide(L)'
;LLNVGPVTIEPALASFFDEPQLAAARNSRLQSFIAHALRSKGDQALILVTHHVNILEFMGQNIGSGDMVLARVNPDGHLVDYKLFRSP
;
A
#
# COMPACT_ATOMS: atom_id res chain seq x y z
N LEU A 1 7.98 13.04 4.55
CA LEU A 1 6.62 12.65 4.98
C LEU A 1 5.64 13.68 4.42
N LEU A 2 4.40 13.30 4.13
CA LEU A 2 3.44 14.14 3.38
C LEU A 2 2.79 15.28 4.20
N ASN A 3 3.11 15.43 5.49
CA ASN A 3 2.54 16.44 6.39
C ASN A 3 0.99 16.42 6.48
N VAL A 4 0.39 15.23 6.38
CA VAL A 4 -1.07 15.00 6.42
C VAL A 4 -1.58 14.43 7.74
N GLY A 5 -0.73 14.36 8.77
CA GLY A 5 -1.08 13.80 10.08
C GLY A 5 0.10 13.11 10.78
N PRO A 6 -0.14 12.52 11.97
CA PRO A 6 0.85 11.70 12.66
C PRO A 6 1.23 10.47 11.83
N VAL A 7 2.49 10.05 11.95
CA VAL A 7 3.02 8.91 11.19
C VAL A 7 3.30 7.75 12.13
N THR A 8 2.76 6.59 11.76
CA THR A 8 2.98 5.32 12.44
C THR A 8 3.78 4.40 11.52
N ILE A 9 4.83 3.78 12.06
CA ILE A 9 5.65 2.82 11.31
C ILE A 9 4.89 1.50 11.23
N GLU A 10 4.73 0.96 10.03
CA GLU A 10 4.09 -0.33 9.76
C GLU A 10 5.07 -1.29 9.05
N PRO A 11 5.52 -2.38 9.71
CA PRO A 11 6.43 -3.36 9.11
C PRO A 11 5.93 -4.02 7.82
N ALA A 12 4.61 -4.10 7.60
CA ALA A 12 4.03 -4.59 6.34
C ALA A 12 4.34 -3.68 5.13
N LEU A 13 4.71 -2.42 5.36
CA LEU A 13 5.08 -1.45 4.31
C LEU A 13 6.61 -1.36 4.08
N ALA A 14 7.41 -2.14 4.82
CA ALA A 14 8.86 -2.14 4.67
C ALA A 14 9.28 -2.66 3.28
N SER A 15 10.42 -2.17 2.78
CA SER A 15 10.99 -2.68 1.53
C SER A 15 11.37 -4.16 1.67
N PHE A 16 11.20 -4.92 0.60
CA PHE A 16 11.75 -6.26 0.45
C PHE A 16 12.66 -6.37 -0.79
N PHE A 17 13.18 -5.25 -1.29
CA PHE A 17 13.99 -5.21 -2.51
C PHE A 17 15.16 -6.20 -2.50
N ASP A 18 15.87 -6.31 -1.38
CA ASP A 18 16.99 -7.26 -1.21
C ASP A 18 16.54 -8.70 -0.89
N GLU A 19 15.24 -8.90 -0.67
CA GLU A 19 14.63 -10.19 -0.32
C GLU A 19 13.37 -10.50 -1.18
N PRO A 20 13.49 -10.65 -2.51
CA PRO A 20 12.34 -10.84 -3.41
C PRO A 20 11.47 -12.05 -3.06
N GLN A 21 12.06 -13.08 -2.46
CA GLN A 21 11.35 -14.26 -1.96
C GLN A 21 10.27 -13.94 -0.92
N LEU A 22 10.33 -12.77 -0.28
CA LEU A 22 9.35 -12.32 0.69
C LEU A 22 8.13 -11.64 0.06
N ALA A 23 8.11 -11.39 -1.26
CA ALA A 23 7.06 -10.61 -1.93
C ALA A 23 5.64 -11.09 -1.56
N ALA A 24 5.33 -12.36 -1.78
CA ALA A 24 4.01 -12.92 -1.47
C ALA A 24 3.65 -12.81 0.02
N ALA A 25 4.62 -13.08 0.91
CA ALA A 25 4.42 -12.97 2.35
C ALA A 25 4.18 -11.52 2.79
N ARG A 26 4.87 -10.54 2.17
CA ARG A 26 4.69 -9.11 2.43
C ARG A 26 3.36 -8.62 1.91
N ASN A 27 2.95 -9.06 0.71
CA ASN A 27 1.65 -8.74 0.13
C ASN A 27 0.49 -9.20 1.02
N SER A 28 0.56 -10.44 1.53
CA SER A 28 -0.46 -10.98 2.44
C SER A 28 -0.56 -10.18 3.74
N ARG A 29 0.59 -9.74 4.30
CA ARG A 29 0.60 -8.87 5.48
C ARG A 29 0.03 -7.48 5.18
N LEU A 30 0.36 -6.90 4.03
CA LEU A 30 -0.21 -5.63 3.57
C LEU A 30 -1.73 -5.71 3.43
N GLN A 31 -2.25 -6.75 2.79
CA GLN A 31 -3.69 -6.99 2.65
C GLN A 31 -4.36 -7.13 4.02
N SER A 32 -3.77 -7.89 4.93
CA SER A 32 -4.27 -8.05 6.31
C SER A 32 -4.30 -6.72 7.07
N PHE A 33 -3.24 -5.91 6.92
CA PHE A 33 -3.16 -4.57 7.51
C PHE A 33 -4.25 -3.65 6.93
N ILE A 34 -4.44 -3.64 5.61
CA ILE A 34 -5.50 -2.86 4.95
C ILE A 34 -6.86 -3.30 5.47
N ALA A 35 -7.14 -4.59 5.53
CA ALA A 35 -8.41 -5.13 6.03
C ALA A 35 -8.68 -4.67 7.47
N HIS A 36 -7.66 -4.69 8.34
CA HIS A 36 -7.78 -4.18 9.71
C HIS A 36 -8.03 -2.66 9.73
N ALA A 37 -7.23 -1.89 8.97
CA ALA A 37 -7.35 -0.44 8.91
C ALA A 37 -8.71 0.02 8.37
N LEU A 38 -9.29 -0.67 7.38
CA LEU A 38 -10.63 -0.39 6.86
C LEU A 38 -11.71 -0.46 7.93
N ARG A 39 -11.58 -1.39 8.90
CA ARG A 39 -12.54 -1.54 10.01
C ARG A 39 -12.38 -0.46 11.08
N SER A 40 -11.18 0.08 11.26
CA SER A 40 -10.87 0.99 12.37
C SER A 40 -10.73 2.47 11.98
N LYS A 41 -10.53 2.80 10.70
CA LYS A 41 -10.24 4.17 10.24
C LYS A 41 -11.41 5.15 10.34
N GLY A 42 -12.65 4.67 10.51
CA GLY A 42 -13.85 5.50 10.42
C GLY A 42 -13.91 6.32 9.12
N ASP A 43 -14.18 7.62 9.24
CA ASP A 43 -14.24 8.55 8.10
C ASP A 43 -12.88 9.05 7.61
N GLN A 44 -11.79 8.66 8.28
CA GLN A 44 -10.45 9.10 7.89
C GLN A 44 -9.98 8.40 6.60
N ALA A 45 -9.21 9.12 5.79
CA ALA A 45 -8.53 8.55 4.65
C ALA A 45 -7.34 7.69 5.11
N LEU A 46 -7.18 6.51 4.52
CA LEU A 46 -6.01 5.67 4.72
C LEU A 46 -4.94 6.04 3.68
N ILE A 47 -3.83 6.63 4.13
CA ILE A 47 -2.71 7.02 3.27
C ILE A 47 -1.51 6.17 3.63
N LEU A 48 -1.00 5.40 2.67
CA LEU A 48 0.14 4.52 2.84
C LEU A 48 1.32 5.06 2.04
N VAL A 49 2.49 5.16 2.68
CA VAL A 49 3.74 5.55 2.03
C VAL A 49 4.67 4.35 2.09
N THR A 50 5.08 3.84 0.93
CA THR A 50 5.86 2.61 0.83
C THR A 50 6.77 2.63 -0.40
N HIS A 51 7.47 1.52 -0.63
CA HIS A 51 8.43 1.32 -1.72
C HIS A 51 7.76 0.77 -2.97
N HIS A 52 8.38 0.97 -4.13
CA HIS A 52 7.85 0.50 -5.42
C HIS A 52 7.58 -1.01 -5.41
N VAL A 53 8.40 -1.82 -4.74
CA VAL A 53 8.26 -3.28 -4.71
C VAL A 53 6.94 -3.73 -4.06
N ASN A 54 6.49 -3.02 -3.02
CA ASN A 54 5.21 -3.32 -2.38
C ASN A 54 4.04 -2.98 -3.29
N ILE A 55 4.13 -1.85 -4.01
CA ILE A 55 3.06 -1.40 -4.92
C ILE A 55 2.99 -2.33 -6.14
N LEU A 56 4.15 -2.71 -6.69
CA LEU A 56 4.26 -3.67 -7.79
C LEU A 56 3.61 -5.01 -7.42
N GLU A 57 3.95 -5.57 -6.28
CA GLU A 57 3.41 -6.85 -5.83
C GLU A 57 1.91 -6.77 -5.50
N PHE A 58 1.45 -5.64 -4.94
CA PHE A 58 0.04 -5.44 -4.61
C PHE A 58 -0.84 -5.23 -5.86
N MET A 59 -0.34 -4.54 -6.87
CA MET A 59 -1.10 -4.19 -8.08
C MET A 59 -0.85 -5.12 -9.28
N GLY A 60 0.26 -5.85 -9.28
CA GLY A 60 0.77 -6.55 -10.45
C GLY A 60 1.29 -5.61 -11.56
N GLN A 61 1.49 -4.32 -11.26
CA GLN A 61 1.88 -3.31 -12.25
C GLN A 61 2.96 -2.36 -11.71
N ASN A 62 3.93 -2.04 -12.57
CA ASN A 62 4.97 -1.05 -12.28
C ASN A 62 4.41 0.39 -12.24
N ILE A 63 4.94 1.18 -11.30
CA ILE A 63 4.66 2.61 -11.15
C ILE A 63 5.95 3.43 -11.20
N GLY A 64 5.83 4.72 -11.55
CA GLY A 64 6.94 5.66 -11.49
C GLY A 64 7.26 6.10 -10.06
N SER A 65 8.47 6.62 -9.85
CA SER A 65 8.83 7.24 -8.56
C SER A 65 8.00 8.50 -8.34
N GLY A 66 7.31 8.59 -7.19
CA GLY A 66 6.44 9.73 -6.88
C GLY A 66 5.03 9.62 -7.48
N ASP A 67 4.74 8.58 -8.27
CA ASP A 67 3.35 8.28 -8.66
C ASP A 67 2.52 7.93 -7.42
N MET A 68 1.25 8.32 -7.44
CA MET A 68 0.27 7.96 -6.42
C MET A 68 -0.76 6.99 -7.00
N VAL A 69 -1.16 6.02 -6.19
CA VAL A 69 -2.19 5.04 -6.53
C VAL A 69 -3.38 5.23 -5.61
N LEU A 70 -4.54 5.52 -6.19
CA LEU A 70 -5.81 5.39 -5.49
C LEU A 70 -6.34 3.97 -5.72
N ALA A 71 -6.19 3.12 -4.72
CA ALA A 71 -6.64 1.73 -4.77
C ALA A 71 -8.04 1.59 -4.14
N ARG A 72 -8.95 0.96 -4.89
CA ARG A 72 -10.19 0.40 -4.33
C ARG A 72 -9.93 -1.04 -3.93
N VAL A 73 -10.23 -1.37 -2.68
CA VAL A 73 -10.02 -2.69 -2.10
C VAL A 73 -11.32 -3.29 -1.60
N ASN A 74 -11.39 -4.62 -1.54
CA ASN A 74 -12.49 -5.32 -0.88
C ASN A 74 -12.27 -5.36 0.66
N PRO A 75 -13.25 -5.85 1.46
CA PRO A 75 -13.13 -5.92 2.91
C PRO A 75 -11.94 -6.76 3.44
N ASP A 76 -11.43 -7.69 2.63
CA ASP A 76 -10.27 -8.54 2.94
C ASP A 76 -8.93 -7.87 2.56
N GLY A 77 -8.97 -6.63 2.04
CA GLY A 77 -7.79 -5.84 1.68
C GLY A 77 -7.21 -6.16 0.31
N HIS A 78 -7.88 -6.99 -0.50
CA HIS A 78 -7.46 -7.27 -1.87
C HIS A 78 -7.84 -6.13 -2.82
N LEU A 79 -6.98 -5.86 -3.80
CA LEU A 79 -7.23 -4.87 -4.84
C LEU A 79 -8.41 -5.31 -5.73
N VAL A 80 -9.33 -4.36 -5.97
CA VAL A 80 -10.47 -4.52 -6.88
C VAL A 80 -10.31 -3.65 -8.12
N ASP A 81 -9.80 -2.42 -7.94
CA ASP A 81 -9.63 -1.45 -9.01
C ASP A 81 -8.64 -0.37 -8.55
N TYR A 82 -8.07 0.40 -9.48
CA TYR A 82 -7.17 1.47 -9.15
C TYR A 82 -7.21 2.63 -10.14
N LYS A 83 -6.80 3.80 -9.67
CA LYS A 83 -6.47 4.96 -10.52
C LYS A 83 -5.05 5.42 -10.22
N LEU A 84 -4.28 5.61 -11.28
CA LEU A 84 -2.91 6.11 -11.20
C LEU A 84 -2.88 7.63 -11.39
N PHE A 85 -2.17 8.32 -10.51
CA PHE A 85 -1.83 9.73 -10.63
C PHE A 85 -0.33 9.84 -10.83
N ARG A 86 0.08 10.29 -12.01
CA ARG A 86 1.50 10.43 -12.34
C ARG A 86 2.12 11.61 -11.59
N SER A 87 3.39 11.47 -11.24
CA SER A 87 4.17 12.61 -10.75
C SER A 87 4.19 13.75 -11.79
N PRO A 88 4.24 15.03 -11.37
CA PRO A 88 4.37 16.18 -12.27
C PRO A 88 5.62 16.16 -13.15
#